data_AF-A0A0M3JC70-F1
#
_entry.id   AF-A0A0M3JC70-F1
#
_cell.length_a   1.000
_cell.length_b   1.000
_cell.length_c   1.000
_cell.angle_alpha   90.00
_cell.angle_beta   90.00
_cell.angle_gamma   90.00
#
_symmetry.space_group_name_H-M   'P 1'
#
loop_
_entity.id
_entity.type
_entity.pdbx_description
1 polymer ?
#
loop_
_entity_poly.entity_id
_entity_poly.type
_entity_poly.pdbx_seq_one_letter_code
_entity_poly.pdbx_strand_id
1 'polypeptide(L)'
;MLREYDNKQMRQMRYALLRSRKAVKDVQIGDEINKLISEGFIRMRESHSREDASAQLHRLLTLGRLLAAIDCKKELDEECWNRARKMEAKRRVDLAELLR
;
A
#
# COMPACT_ATOMS: atom_id res chain seq x y z
N MET A 1 -16.95 -7.18 -18.46
CA MET A 1 -17.30 -5.82 -18.91
C MET A 1 -16.05 -4.95 -18.77
N LEU A 2 -15.20 -4.91 -19.81
CA LEU A 2 -14.01 -4.04 -19.82
C LEU A 2 -14.49 -2.61 -20.08
N ARG A 3 -14.28 -1.68 -19.16
CA ARG A 3 -14.59 -0.26 -19.39
C ARG A 3 -13.70 0.22 -20.53
N GLU A 4 -14.27 0.68 -21.63
CA GLU A 4 -13.55 1.40 -22.67
C GLU A 4 -13.10 2.73 -22.08
N TYR A 5 -11.80 2.85 -21.79
CA TYR A 5 -11.21 4.10 -21.33
C TYR A 5 -10.88 4.96 -22.54
N ASP A 6 -11.32 6.23 -22.53
CA ASP A 6 -10.91 7.23 -23.50
C ASP A 6 -9.37 7.37 -23.53
N ASN A 7 -8.78 7.46 -24.72
CA ASN A 7 -7.35 7.71 -24.93
C ASN A 7 -6.80 8.88 -24.10
N LYS A 8 -7.62 9.90 -23.82
CA LYS A 8 -7.25 11.00 -22.91
C LYS A 8 -7.08 10.51 -21.47
N GLN A 9 -8.05 9.77 -20.93
CA GLN A 9 -8.00 9.21 -19.58
C GLN A 9 -6.82 8.25 -19.42
N MET A 10 -6.57 7.39 -20.40
CA MET A 10 -5.42 6.48 -20.39
C MET A 10 -4.08 7.22 -20.32
N ARG A 11 -3.94 8.35 -21.05
CA ARG A 11 -2.75 9.20 -20.96
C ARG A 11 -2.60 9.85 -19.58
N GLN A 12 -3.68 10.33 -18.98
CA GLN A 12 -3.67 10.91 -17.64
C GLN A 12 -3.28 9.88 -16.58
N MET A 13 -3.82 8.66 -16.64
CA MET A 13 -3.48 7.58 -15.73
C MET A 13 -2.01 7.18 -15.85
N ARG A 14 -1.49 7.03 -17.09
CA ARG A 14 -0.07 6.76 -17.32
C ARG A 14 0.82 7.88 -16.77
N TYR A 15 0.44 9.12 -16.98
CA TYR A 15 1.17 10.27 -16.45
C TYR A 15 1.21 10.26 -14.92
N ALA A 16 0.06 10.03 -14.27
CA ALA A 16 -0.04 9.93 -12.82
C ALA A 16 0.86 8.81 -12.26
N LEU A 17 0.84 7.62 -12.87
CA LEU A 17 1.69 6.49 -12.48
C LEU A 17 3.19 6.79 -12.62
N LEU A 18 3.60 7.42 -13.72
CA LEU A 18 5.00 7.77 -13.94
C LEU A 18 5.49 8.82 -12.93
N ARG A 19 4.63 9.77 -12.58
CA ARG A 19 4.92 10.81 -11.59
C ARG A 19 5.02 10.21 -10.18
N SER A 20 4.03 9.41 -9.78
CA SER A 20 4.01 8.79 -8.46
C SER A 20 5.17 7.82 -8.26
N ARG A 21 5.56 7.06 -9.29
CA ARG A 21 6.73 6.16 -9.25
C ARG A 21 8.02 6.90 -8.85
N LYS A 22 8.21 8.13 -9.34
CA LYS A 22 9.40 8.92 -9.00
C LYS A 22 9.32 9.48 -7.57
N ALA A 23 8.13 9.85 -7.12
CA ALA A 23 7.89 10.48 -5.83
C ALA A 23 7.90 9.49 -4.65
N VAL A 24 7.63 8.20 -4.87
CA VAL A 24 7.46 7.20 -3.80
C VAL A 24 8.64 7.13 -2.82
N LYS A 25 9.86 7.32 -3.31
CA LYS A 25 11.09 7.31 -2.50
C LYS A 25 11.20 8.53 -1.57
N ASP A 26 10.55 9.63 -1.94
CA ASP A 26 10.60 10.90 -1.23
C ASP A 26 9.47 11.01 -0.20
N VAL A 27 8.47 10.12 -0.26
CA VAL A 27 7.38 10.03 0.72
C VAL A 27 7.93 9.63 2.08
N GLN A 28 7.77 10.48 3.08
CA GLN A 28 8.17 10.19 4.46
C GLN A 28 7.08 9.40 5.20
N ILE A 29 7.44 8.78 6.31
CA ILE A 29 6.46 8.16 7.21
C ILE A 29 6.09 9.20 8.25
N GLY A 30 4.81 9.56 8.33
CA GLY A 30 4.34 10.52 9.33
C GLY A 30 4.50 9.97 10.75
N ASP A 31 4.83 10.83 11.71
CA ASP A 31 5.12 10.45 13.10
C ASP A 31 3.94 9.75 13.78
N GLU A 32 2.72 10.20 13.49
CA GLU A 32 1.49 9.57 14.01
C GLU A 32 1.37 8.10 13.58
N ILE A 33 1.83 7.78 12.36
CA ILE A 33 1.75 6.44 11.79
C ILE A 33 2.91 5.56 12.24
N ASN A 34 4.07 6.13 12.55
CA ASN A 34 5.20 5.37 13.09
C ASN A 34 4.82 4.56 14.34
N LYS A 35 3.96 5.14 15.22
CA LYS A 35 3.46 4.44 16.40
C LYS A 35 2.57 3.25 16.03
N LEU A 36 1.59 3.47 15.14
CA LEU A 36 0.68 2.43 14.66
C LEU A 36 1.42 1.30 13.93
N ILE A 37 2.44 1.63 13.15
CA ILE A 37 3.31 0.67 12.47
C ILE A 37 4.02 -0.21 13.50
N SER A 38 4.63 0.42 14.51
CA SER A 38 5.42 -0.30 15.52
C SER A 38 4.57 -1.27 16.33
N GLU A 39 3.42 -0.80 16.83
CA GLU A 39 2.46 -1.66 17.55
C GLU A 39 1.91 -2.78 16.65
N GLY A 40 1.61 -2.47 15.39
CA GLY A 40 1.14 -3.46 14.43
C GLY A 40 2.19 -4.54 14.13
N PHE A 41 3.46 -4.16 14.02
CA PHE A 41 4.56 -5.09 13.77
C PHE A 41 4.79 -6.06 14.92
N ILE A 42 4.70 -5.59 16.17
CA ILE A 42 4.79 -6.44 17.36
C ILE A 42 3.69 -7.51 17.32
N ARG A 43 2.44 -7.11 17.07
CA ARG A 43 1.31 -8.05 16.94
C ARG A 43 1.49 -9.05 15.80
N MET A 44 2.05 -8.61 14.66
CA MET A 44 2.36 -9.52 13.54
C MET A 44 3.34 -10.61 13.97
N ARG A 45 4.39 -10.25 14.72
CA ARG A 45 5.37 -11.21 15.23
C ARG A 45 4.76 -12.17 16.25
N GLU A 46 3.90 -11.67 17.13
CA GLU A 46 3.22 -12.48 18.15
C GLU A 46 2.21 -13.46 17.55
N SER A 47 1.68 -13.19 16.36
CA SER A 47 0.68 -14.05 15.72
C SER A 47 1.18 -15.43 15.29
N HIS A 48 2.48 -15.72 15.38
CA HIS A 48 3.13 -16.98 14.92
C HIS A 48 2.73 -17.38 13.49
N SER A 49 2.38 -16.39 12.65
CA SER A 49 2.07 -16.56 11.24
C SER A 49 3.22 -17.25 10.49
N ARG A 50 2.89 -18.15 9.56
CA ARG A 50 3.86 -18.75 8.61
C ARG A 50 4.58 -17.70 7.76
N GLU A 51 3.93 -16.57 7.51
CA GLU A 51 4.46 -15.48 6.71
C GLU A 51 5.33 -14.56 7.59
N ASP A 52 6.57 -14.32 7.15
CA ASP A 52 7.54 -13.48 7.84
C ASP A 52 7.00 -12.06 8.09
N ALA A 53 7.03 -11.61 9.34
CA ALA A 53 6.48 -10.34 9.76
C ALA A 53 7.21 -9.14 9.12
N SER A 54 8.53 -9.26 8.89
CA SER A 54 9.31 -8.22 8.23
C SER A 54 8.89 -8.05 6.77
N ALA A 55 8.72 -9.16 6.05
CA ALA A 55 8.20 -9.15 4.69
C ALA A 55 6.77 -8.59 4.60
N GLN A 56 5.90 -8.91 5.57
CA GLN A 56 4.55 -8.34 5.65
C GLN A 56 4.58 -6.83 5.85
N LEU A 57 5.37 -6.36 6.81
CA LEU A 57 5.52 -4.93 7.07
C LEU A 57 6.10 -4.19 5.86
N HIS A 58 7.12 -4.75 5.22
CA HIS A 58 7.72 -4.18 4.02
C HIS A 58 6.70 -3.99 2.89
N ARG A 59 5.82 -4.97 2.65
CA ARG A 59 4.73 -4.85 1.68
C ARG A 59 3.77 -3.72 2.04
N LEU A 60 3.33 -3.65 3.30
CA LEU A 60 2.42 -2.61 3.77
C LEU A 60 3.03 -1.20 3.65
N LEU A 61 4.31 -1.02 4.02
CA LEU A 61 5.02 0.26 3.88
C LEU A 61 5.17 0.67 2.41
N THR A 62 5.54 -0.28 1.55
CA THR A 62 5.65 -0.04 0.11
C THR A 62 4.30 0.40 -0.46
N LEU A 63 3.23 -0.33 -0.14
CA LEU A 63 1.89 -0.02 -0.63
C LEU A 63 1.37 1.31 -0.08
N GLY A 64 1.57 1.59 1.21
CA GLY A 64 1.20 2.86 1.84
C GLY A 64 1.90 4.05 1.17
N ARG A 65 3.22 3.96 0.94
CA ARG A 65 3.97 5.00 0.24
C ARG A 65 3.52 5.19 -1.21
N LEU A 66 3.17 4.11 -1.92
CA LEU A 66 2.62 4.20 -3.28
C LEU A 66 1.27 4.93 -3.30
N LEU A 67 0.42 4.65 -2.31
CA LEU A 67 -0.88 5.33 -2.15
C LEU A 67 -0.70 6.82 -1.82
N ALA A 68 0.21 7.16 -0.91
CA ALA A 68 0.53 8.57 -0.64
C ALA A 68 1.10 9.26 -1.89
N ALA A 69 1.99 8.60 -2.63
CA ALA A 69 2.59 9.15 -3.84
C ALA A 69 1.58 9.38 -4.98
N ILE A 70 0.61 8.47 -5.18
CA ILE A 70 -0.44 8.66 -6.19
C ILE A 70 -1.41 9.77 -5.81
N ASP A 71 -1.66 9.94 -4.52
CA ASP A 71 -2.47 11.03 -3.95
C ASP A 71 -1.67 12.36 -3.83
N CYS A 72 -0.44 12.40 -4.35
CA CYS A 72 0.46 13.56 -4.31
C CYS A 72 0.79 14.07 -2.90
N LYS A 73 0.68 13.21 -1.88
CA LYS A 73 1.06 13.49 -0.49
C LYS A 73 2.57 13.33 -0.32
N LYS A 74 3.17 14.14 0.56
CA LYS A 74 4.59 14.03 0.93
C LYS A 74 4.84 13.03 2.06
N GLU A 75 3.79 12.66 2.77
CA GLU A 75 3.87 11.78 3.94
C GLU A 75 2.80 10.70 3.87
N LEU A 76 3.13 9.53 4.41
CA LEU A 76 2.19 8.45 4.67
C LEU A 76 1.37 8.80 5.92
N ASP A 77 0.08 9.05 5.71
CA ASP A 77 -0.91 9.31 6.76
C ASP A 77 -1.78 8.08 7.06
N GLU A 78 -2.71 8.25 8.00
CA GLU A 78 -3.56 7.16 8.48
C GLU A 78 -4.49 6.63 7.39
N GLU A 79 -4.99 7.52 6.54
CA GLU A 79 -5.88 7.16 5.45
C GLU A 79 -5.17 6.22 4.46
N CYS A 80 -3.98 6.59 4.01
CA CYS A 80 -3.15 5.79 3.12
C CYS A 80 -2.75 4.46 3.78
N TRP A 81 -2.40 4.48 5.07
CA TRP A 81 -2.08 3.27 5.84
C TRP A 81 -3.27 2.31 5.93
N ASN A 82 -4.46 2.82 6.25
CA ASN A 82 -5.70 2.06 6.34
C ASN A 82 -6.09 1.42 5.01
N ARG A 83 -5.93 2.16 3.91
CA ARG A 83 -6.14 1.65 2.55
C ARG A 83 -5.16 0.51 2.22
N ALA A 84 -3.87 0.68 2.53
CA ALA A 84 -2.87 -0.36 2.32
C ALA A 84 -3.21 -1.65 3.09
N ARG A 85 -3.61 -1.54 4.37
CA ARG A 85 -4.03 -2.69 5.19
C ARG A 85 -5.21 -3.45 4.58
N LYS A 86 -6.23 -2.72 4.10
CA LYS A 86 -7.41 -3.33 3.45
C LYS A 86 -7.04 -4.05 2.15
N MET A 87 -6.17 -3.44 1.34
CA MET A 87 -5.71 -4.05 0.09
C MET A 87 -4.91 -5.34 0.33
N GLU A 88 -4.01 -5.35 1.32
CA GLU A 88 -3.25 -6.56 1.67
C GLU A 88 -4.13 -7.66 2.28
N ALA A 89 -5.10 -7.29 3.13
CA ALA A 89 -6.08 -8.25 3.62
C ALA A 89 -6.85 -8.91 2.47
N LYS A 90 -7.34 -8.10 1.51
CA LYS A 90 -8.01 -8.61 0.32
C LYS A 90 -7.10 -9.50 -0.53
N ARG A 91 -5.86 -9.09 -0.81
CA ARG A 91 -4.89 -9.89 -1.59
C ARG A 91 -4.68 -11.27 -0.98
N ARG A 92 -4.59 -11.38 0.35
CA ARG A 92 -4.42 -12.66 1.05
C ARG A 92 -5.64 -13.56 0.92
N VAL A 93 -6.84 -13.01 1.04
CA VAL A 93 -8.08 -13.76 0.84
C VAL A 93 -8.19 -14.25 -0.61
N ASP A 94 -8.04 -13.34 -1.57
CA ASP A 94 -8.12 -13.66 -3.00
C ASP A 94 -7.07 -14.72 -3.41
N LEU A 95 -5.85 -14.65 -2.86
CA LEU A 95 -4.80 -15.65 -3.10
C LEU A 95 -5.15 -17.01 -2.47
N ALA A 96 -5.68 -17.02 -1.25
CA ALA A 96 -6.10 -18.25 -0.59
C ALA A 96 -7.26 -18.94 -1.31
N GLU A 97 -8.20 -18.15 -1.87
CA GLU A 97 -9.28 -18.67 -2.71
C GLU A 97 -8.77 -19.27 -4.02
N LEU A 98 -7.77 -18.65 -4.65
CA LEU A 98 -7.19 -19.12 -5.91
C LEU A 98 -6.38 -20.42 -5.77
N LEU A 99 -5.86 -20.70 -4.58
CA LEU A 99 -5.07 -21.90 -4.26
C LEU A 99 -5.92 -23.07 -3.70
N ARG A 100 -7.25 -22.90 -3.61
CA ARG A 100 -8.21 -23.97 -3.29
C ARG A 100 -8.66 -24.69 -4.54
#